data_AF-A0AAU8IWF4-F1
#
_entry.id   AF-A0AAU8IWF4-F1
#
_cell.length_a   1.000
_cell.length_b   1.000
_cell.length_c   1.000
_cell.angle_alpha   90.00
_cell.angle_beta   90.00
_cell.angle_gamma   90.00
#
_symmetry.space_group_name_H-M   'P 1'
#
loop_
_entity.id
_entity.type
_entity.pdbx_description
1 polymer ?
#
loop_
_entity_poly.entity_id
_entity_poly.type
_entity_poly.pdbx_seq_one_letter_code
_entity_poly.pdbx_strand_id
1 'polypeptide(L)'
;MLSFAYLKEADLAPLATAADSWKGLPAKYQSLRDEFTRRVLDRLEGHWEGDAAESAFATMKKARKQYEDAAVEAGRIARLLADAHDEFSTYQKQLHALLEEAPGDGFRISDKGVIEDVDKRWDSPTASAAEGFATERKEAWSPA
;
A
#
# COMPACT_ATOMS: atom_id res chain seq x y z
N MET A 1 -4.04 11.45 -12.38
CA MET A 1 -2.57 11.56 -12.21
C MET A 1 -2.33 11.97 -10.77
N LEU A 2 -1.38 11.37 -10.06
CA LEU A 2 -1.06 11.70 -8.67
C LEU A 2 -0.49 13.14 -8.61
N SER A 3 -0.93 13.97 -7.66
CA SER A 3 -0.40 15.34 -7.44
C SER A 3 -0.06 15.58 -5.98
N PHE A 4 0.71 16.63 -5.70
CA PHE A 4 1.03 17.09 -4.35
C PHE A 4 -0.23 17.27 -3.49
N ALA A 5 -1.23 17.99 -4.02
CA ALA A 5 -2.49 18.23 -3.31
C ALA A 5 -3.25 16.91 -3.06
N TYR A 6 -3.27 16.00 -4.05
CA TYR A 6 -3.89 14.69 -3.89
C TYR A 6 -3.25 13.88 -2.77
N LEU A 7 -1.92 13.78 -2.71
CA LEU A 7 -1.26 13.02 -1.64
C LEU A 7 -1.43 13.68 -0.28
N LYS A 8 -1.36 15.02 -0.23
CA LYS A 8 -1.53 15.79 1.01
C LYS A 8 -2.90 15.57 1.64
N GLU A 9 -3.96 15.55 0.83
CA GLU A 9 -5.35 15.54 1.30
C GLU A 9 -6.02 14.16 1.20
N ALA A 10 -5.34 13.16 0.65
CA ALA A 10 -5.92 11.83 0.45
C ALA A 10 -6.39 11.21 1.76
N ASP A 11 -7.65 10.79 1.79
CA ASP A 11 -8.17 9.86 2.77
C ASP A 11 -7.76 8.43 2.39
N LEU A 12 -6.88 7.83 3.20
CA LEU A 12 -6.37 6.47 2.99
C LEU A 12 -7.18 5.40 3.75
N ALA A 13 -8.14 5.78 4.59
CA ALA A 13 -8.95 4.84 5.36
C ALA A 13 -9.75 3.83 4.49
N PRO A 14 -10.29 4.20 3.31
CA PRO A 14 -10.93 3.24 2.41
C PRO A 14 -9.99 2.13 1.93
N LEU A 15 -8.70 2.43 1.75
CA LEU A 15 -7.71 1.45 1.32
C LEU A 15 -7.41 0.44 2.43
N ALA A 16 -7.26 0.89 3.67
CA ALA A 16 -7.16 0.01 4.84
C ALA A 16 -8.41 -0.87 5.01
N THR A 17 -9.60 -0.28 4.88
CA THR A 17 -10.88 -1.00 4.97
C THR A 17 -11.00 -2.09 3.91
N ALA A 18 -10.54 -1.80 2.69
CA ALA A 18 -10.49 -2.79 1.62
C ALA A 18 -9.51 -3.92 1.96
N ALA A 19 -8.30 -3.60 2.44
CA ALA A 19 -7.32 -4.59 2.85
C ALA A 19 -7.89 -5.55 3.91
N ASP A 20 -8.55 -5.03 4.94
CA ASP A 20 -9.19 -5.83 5.99
C ASP A 20 -10.33 -6.71 5.48
N SER A 21 -11.14 -6.18 4.55
CA SER A 21 -12.23 -6.93 3.92
C SER A 21 -11.70 -8.14 3.15
N TRP A 22 -10.61 -7.96 2.39
CA TRP A 22 -9.93 -9.04 1.66
C TRP A 22 -9.23 -10.01 2.60
N LYS A 23 -8.64 -9.53 3.69
CA LYS A 23 -7.95 -10.35 4.70
C LYS A 23 -8.86 -11.39 5.35
N GLY A 24 -10.16 -11.14 5.43
CA GLY A 24 -11.15 -12.09 5.95
C GLY A 24 -11.58 -13.19 4.96
N LEU A 25 -11.36 -13.02 3.66
CA LEU A 25 -11.83 -13.97 2.63
C LEU A 25 -11.08 -15.32 2.60
N PRO A 26 -9.75 -15.42 2.85
CA PRO A 26 -9.05 -16.70 2.86
C PRO A 26 -9.69 -17.73 3.78
N ALA A 27 -10.07 -17.34 5.00
CA ALA A 27 -10.72 -18.21 5.96
C ALA A 27 -12.10 -18.70 5.47
N LYS A 28 -12.88 -17.82 4.81
CA LYS A 28 -14.18 -18.18 4.24
C LYS A 28 -14.04 -19.21 3.11
N TYR A 29 -13.07 -19.02 2.21
CA TYR A 29 -12.81 -19.97 1.13
C TYR A 29 -12.29 -21.31 1.65
N GLN A 30 -11.43 -21.32 2.66
CA GLN A 30 -11.00 -22.54 3.34
C GLN A 30 -12.18 -23.28 3.98
N SER A 31 -13.10 -22.56 4.64
CA SER A 31 -14.31 -23.16 5.19
C SER A 31 -15.20 -23.75 4.09
N LEU A 32 -15.39 -23.07 2.96
CA LEU A 32 -16.15 -23.59 1.82
C LEU A 32 -15.51 -24.86 1.24
N ARG A 33 -14.18 -24.90 1.13
CA ARG A 33 -13.44 -26.09 0.73
C ARG A 33 -13.74 -27.27 1.66
N ASP A 34 -13.65 -27.04 2.97
CA ASP A 34 -13.82 -28.09 3.98
C ASP A 34 -15.27 -28.59 4.04
N GLU A 35 -16.24 -27.70 3.89
CA GLU A 35 -17.64 -28.09 3.74
C GLU A 35 -17.89 -28.88 2.46
N PHE A 36 -17.32 -28.46 1.33
CA PHE A 36 -17.46 -29.16 0.04
C PHE A 36 -16.86 -30.58 0.11
N THR A 37 -15.65 -30.73 0.66
CA THR A 37 -15.04 -32.04 0.88
C THR A 37 -15.96 -32.94 1.71
N ARG A 38 -16.32 -32.48 2.91
CA ARG A 38 -17.09 -33.28 3.87
C ARG A 38 -18.50 -33.63 3.42
N ARG A 39 -19.20 -32.69 2.78
CA ARG A 39 -20.62 -32.87 2.41
C ARG A 39 -20.80 -33.50 1.03
N VAL A 40 -19.82 -33.38 0.13
CA VAL A 40 -19.94 -33.85 -1.24
C VAL A 40 -18.96 -34.97 -1.52
N LEU A 41 -17.65 -34.71 -1.44
CA LEU A 41 -16.63 -35.70 -1.81
C LEU A 41 -16.71 -36.94 -0.91
N ASP A 42 -16.63 -36.75 0.40
CA ASP A 42 -16.58 -37.84 1.39
C ASP A 42 -17.89 -38.65 1.42
N ARG A 43 -19.01 -38.07 0.96
CA ARG A 43 -20.31 -38.76 0.91
C ARG A 43 -20.50 -39.61 -0.34
N LEU A 44 -19.78 -39.31 -1.40
CA LEU A 44 -19.86 -40.02 -2.67
C LEU A 44 -18.73 -41.04 -2.83
N GLU A 45 -17.58 -40.79 -2.20
CA GLU A 45 -16.41 -41.67 -2.26
C GLU A 45 -16.76 -43.08 -1.71
N GLY A 46 -16.40 -44.12 -2.45
CA GLY A 46 -16.72 -45.52 -2.12
C GLY A 46 -18.20 -45.92 -2.30
N HIS A 47 -19.07 -44.97 -2.65
CA HIS A 47 -20.50 -45.22 -2.90
C HIS A 47 -20.90 -45.06 -4.37
N TRP A 48 -20.02 -44.47 -5.20
CA TRP A 48 -20.23 -44.29 -6.62
C TRP A 48 -18.96 -44.57 -7.42
N GLU A 49 -19.06 -45.46 -8.41
CA GLU A 49 -17.93 -45.95 -9.21
C GLU A 49 -18.27 -46.03 -10.71
N GLY A 50 -17.24 -46.25 -11.53
CA GLY A 50 -17.31 -46.30 -13.00
C GLY A 50 -16.87 -45.00 -13.68
N ASP A 51 -16.77 -45.01 -15.01
CA ASP A 51 -16.20 -43.91 -15.81
C ASP A 51 -16.87 -42.55 -15.56
N ALA A 52 -18.20 -42.56 -15.37
CA ALA A 52 -18.95 -41.36 -15.03
C ALA A 52 -18.57 -40.79 -13.65
N ALA A 53 -18.33 -41.67 -12.66
CA ALA A 53 -17.89 -41.27 -11.33
C ALA A 53 -16.49 -40.65 -11.42
N GLU A 54 -15.56 -41.27 -12.16
CA GLU A 54 -14.21 -40.76 -12.33
C GLU A 54 -14.19 -39.33 -12.90
N SER A 55 -14.95 -39.08 -13.96
CA SER A 55 -15.07 -37.75 -14.57
C SER A 55 -15.66 -36.71 -13.62
N ALA A 56 -16.68 -37.11 -12.85
CA ALA A 56 -17.29 -36.23 -11.85
C ALA A 56 -16.33 -35.93 -10.70
N PHE A 57 -15.61 -36.92 -10.17
CA PHE A 57 -14.60 -36.71 -9.12
C PHE A 57 -13.46 -35.81 -9.59
N ALA A 58 -13.02 -35.93 -10.85
CA ALA A 58 -12.05 -35.00 -11.42
C ALA A 58 -12.57 -33.56 -11.40
N THR A 59 -13.82 -33.35 -11.79
CA THR A 59 -14.48 -32.03 -11.77
C THR A 59 -14.62 -31.50 -10.34
N MET A 60 -15.07 -32.32 -9.39
CA MET A 60 -15.25 -31.92 -8.00
C MET A 60 -13.92 -31.63 -7.31
N LYS A 61 -12.86 -32.42 -7.57
CA LYS A 61 -11.50 -32.13 -7.07
C LYS A 61 -10.96 -30.81 -7.64
N LYS A 62 -11.25 -30.50 -8.90
CA LYS A 62 -10.93 -29.19 -9.49
C LYS A 62 -11.68 -28.06 -8.80
N ALA A 63 -12.98 -28.21 -8.54
CA ALA A 63 -13.76 -27.23 -7.79
C ALA A 63 -13.20 -26.99 -6.38
N ARG A 64 -12.86 -28.07 -5.65
CA ARG A 64 -12.18 -28.00 -4.34
C ARG A 64 -10.88 -27.19 -4.42
N LYS A 65 -10.07 -27.43 -5.46
CA LYS A 65 -8.81 -26.70 -5.71
C LYS A 65 -9.05 -25.21 -6.00
N GLN A 66 -10.13 -24.85 -6.70
CA GLN A 66 -10.48 -23.45 -6.93
C GLN A 66 -10.78 -22.68 -5.64
N TYR A 67 -11.36 -23.32 -4.61
CA TYR A 67 -11.50 -22.69 -3.30
C TYR A 67 -10.15 -22.43 -2.62
N GLU A 68 -9.20 -23.36 -2.72
CA GLU A 68 -7.84 -23.16 -2.20
C GLU A 68 -7.13 -22.01 -2.91
N ASP A 69 -7.22 -21.97 -4.24
CA ASP A 69 -6.60 -20.92 -5.05
C ASP A 69 -7.23 -19.55 -4.76
N ALA A 70 -8.56 -19.48 -4.64
CA ALA A 70 -9.25 -18.26 -4.25
C ALA A 70 -8.82 -17.76 -2.87
N ALA A 71 -8.58 -18.66 -1.90
CA ALA A 71 -8.07 -18.28 -0.59
C ALA A 71 -6.66 -17.66 -0.68
N VAL A 72 -5.78 -18.23 -1.52
CA VAL A 72 -4.43 -17.71 -1.74
C VAL A 72 -4.46 -16.34 -2.42
N GLU A 73 -5.22 -16.20 -3.50
CA GLU A 73 -5.28 -14.93 -4.24
C GLU A 73 -5.93 -13.82 -3.40
N ALA A 74 -6.98 -14.13 -2.64
CA ALA A 74 -7.58 -13.16 -1.72
C ALA A 74 -6.58 -12.67 -0.67
N GLY A 75 -5.74 -13.58 -0.14
CA GLY A 75 -4.66 -13.22 0.79
C GLY A 75 -3.59 -12.34 0.15
N ARG A 76 -3.27 -12.56 -1.12
CA ARG A 76 -2.32 -11.70 -1.87
C ARG A 76 -2.89 -10.30 -2.11
N ILE A 77 -4.17 -10.20 -2.48
CA ILE A 77 -4.85 -8.91 -2.65
C ILE A 77 -4.86 -8.15 -1.31
N ALA A 78 -5.19 -8.82 -0.21
CA ALA A 78 -5.17 -8.20 1.11
C ALA A 78 -3.80 -7.60 1.46
N ARG A 79 -2.71 -8.34 1.20
CA ARG A 79 -1.34 -7.84 1.41
C ARG A 79 -1.01 -6.67 0.51
N LEU A 80 -1.29 -6.77 -0.79
CA LEU A 80 -1.04 -5.71 -1.75
C LEU A 80 -1.71 -4.39 -1.33
N LEU A 81 -2.97 -4.46 -0.88
CA LEU A 81 -3.71 -3.28 -0.42
C LEU A 81 -3.15 -2.73 0.90
N ALA A 82 -2.72 -3.59 1.83
CA ALA A 82 -2.09 -3.17 3.07
C ALA A 82 -0.73 -2.51 2.84
N ASP A 83 0.12 -3.11 2.00
CA ASP A 83 1.44 -2.56 1.65
C ASP A 83 1.29 -1.18 0.99
N ALA A 84 0.33 -1.04 0.07
CA ALA A 84 0.03 0.25 -0.56
C ALA A 84 -0.47 1.29 0.44
N HIS A 85 -1.33 0.89 1.40
CA HIS A 85 -1.78 1.78 2.47
C HIS A 85 -0.62 2.27 3.32
N ASP A 86 0.29 1.38 3.70
CA ASP A 86 1.43 1.71 4.55
C ASP A 86 2.43 2.62 3.83
N GLU A 87 2.70 2.35 2.55
CA GLU A 87 3.57 3.18 1.72
C GLU A 87 2.99 4.59 1.53
N PHE A 88 1.72 4.72 1.14
CA PHE A 88 1.09 6.03 0.99
C PHE A 88 0.98 6.79 2.32
N SER A 89 0.67 6.10 3.42
CA SER A 89 0.62 6.71 4.74
C SER A 89 1.99 7.23 5.17
N THR A 90 3.06 6.51 4.83
CA THR A 90 4.44 6.91 5.12
C THR A 90 4.82 8.16 4.34
N TYR A 91 4.59 8.18 3.02
CA TYR A 91 4.88 9.36 2.20
C TYR A 91 4.01 10.57 2.60
N GLN A 92 2.74 10.36 2.93
CA GLN A 92 1.87 11.43 3.41
C GLN A 92 2.38 12.01 4.73
N LYS A 93 2.84 11.19 5.68
CA LYS A 93 3.44 11.66 6.94
C LYS A 93 4.72 12.46 6.70
N GLN A 94 5.62 11.94 5.85
CA GLN A 94 6.86 12.65 5.49
C GLN A 94 6.56 14.00 4.83
N LEU A 95 5.57 14.03 3.94
CA LEU A 95 5.11 15.27 3.31
C LEU A 95 4.62 16.29 4.34
N HIS A 96 3.80 15.86 5.31
CA HIS A 96 3.34 16.75 6.38
C HIS A 96 4.49 17.27 7.25
N ALA A 97 5.45 16.41 7.61
CA ALA A 97 6.63 16.84 8.37
C ALA A 97 7.43 17.91 7.61
N LEU A 98 7.70 17.70 6.32
CA LEU A 98 8.40 18.67 5.47
C LEU A 98 7.64 20.01 5.37
N LEU A 99 6.31 19.98 5.34
CA LEU A 99 5.49 21.19 5.29
C LEU A 99 5.53 21.99 6.60
N GLU A 100 5.65 21.31 7.74
CA GLU A 100 5.79 21.94 9.05
C GLU A 100 7.21 22.49 9.28
N GLU A 101 8.24 21.81 8.77
CA GLU A 101 9.65 22.18 8.95
C GLU A 101 10.09 23.30 8.00
N ALA A 102 9.60 23.30 6.75
CA ALA A 102 10.04 24.23 5.70
C ALA A 102 10.06 25.73 6.09
N PRO A 103 9.07 26.29 6.80
CA PRO A 103 9.10 27.69 7.22
C PRO A 103 10.26 28.01 8.18
N GLY A 104 10.66 27.05 9.03
CA GLY A 104 11.79 27.21 9.95
C GLY A 104 13.13 27.28 9.22
N ASP A 105 13.22 26.60 8.08
CA ASP A 105 14.40 26.56 7.21
C ASP A 105 14.44 27.69 6.17
N GLY A 106 13.48 28.63 6.22
CA GLY A 106 13.41 29.75 5.27
C GLY A 106 12.77 29.41 3.93
N PHE A 107 12.05 28.29 3.83
CA PHE A 107 11.33 27.88 2.62
C PHE A 107 9.82 28.10 2.75
N ARG A 108 9.20 28.48 1.64
CA ARG A 108 7.75 28.51 1.47
C ARG A 108 7.35 27.48 0.42
N ILE A 109 6.38 26.62 0.76
CA ILE A 109 5.84 25.63 -0.17
C ILE A 109 4.42 26.04 -0.56
N SER A 110 4.14 26.13 -1.88
CA SER A 110 2.81 26.44 -2.39
C SER A 110 1.84 25.25 -2.31
N ASP A 111 0.55 25.51 -2.52
CA ASP A 111 -0.50 24.51 -2.64
C ASP A 111 -0.29 23.50 -3.78
N LYS A 112 0.52 23.87 -4.77
CA LYS A 112 0.93 23.02 -5.89
C LYS A 112 2.25 22.28 -5.65
N GLY A 113 2.87 22.48 -4.48
CA GLY A 113 4.17 21.88 -4.13
C GLY A 113 5.37 22.60 -4.74
N VAL A 114 5.23 23.86 -5.16
CA VAL A 114 6.37 24.68 -5.61
C VAL A 114 7.09 25.23 -4.39
N ILE A 115 8.42 25.07 -4.36
CA ILE A 115 9.28 25.53 -3.27
C ILE A 115 9.88 26.89 -3.65
N GLU A 116 9.73 27.87 -2.76
CA GLU A 116 10.31 29.21 -2.87
C GLU A 116 11.23 29.44 -1.66
N ASP A 117 12.48 29.83 -1.92
CA ASP A 117 13.37 30.34 -0.88
C ASP A 117 12.92 31.76 -0.53
N VAL A 118 12.52 31.98 0.73
CA VAL A 118 12.07 33.28 1.24
C VAL A 118 13.09 33.91 2.18
N ASP A 119 14.28 33.32 2.32
CA ASP A 119 15.39 33.94 3.05
C ASP A 119 15.98 35.11 2.26
N LYS A 120 15.59 36.32 2.68
CA LYS A 120 16.02 37.60 2.10
C LYS A 120 17.51 37.88 2.26
N ARG A 121 18.26 37.06 3.00
CA ARG A 121 19.72 37.20 3.12
C ARG A 121 20.41 37.11 1.76
N TRP A 122 19.85 36.40 0.77
CA TRP A 122 20.42 36.25 -0.56
C TRP A 122 20.16 37.44 -1.51
N ASP A 123 19.13 38.24 -1.24
CA ASP A 123 18.77 39.41 -2.05
C ASP A 123 19.62 40.66 -1.72
N SER A 124 20.52 40.57 -0.74
CA SER A 124 21.42 41.66 -0.39
C SER A 124 22.64 41.70 -1.32
N PRO A 125 22.98 42.85 -1.96
CA PRO A 125 24.18 42.98 -2.81
C PRO A 125 25.49 42.64 -2.11
N THR A 126 25.49 42.62 -0.77
CA THR A 126 26.64 42.32 0.09
C THR A 126 26.75 40.83 0.47
N ALA A 127 25.71 40.02 0.23
CA ALA A 127 25.67 38.60 0.63
C ALA A 127 26.68 37.73 -0.15
N SER A 128 26.99 38.12 -1.39
CA SER A 128 28.00 37.47 -2.24
C SER A 128 29.45 37.75 -1.78
N ALA A 129 29.67 38.75 -0.90
CA ALA A 129 31.00 39.27 -0.58
C ALA A 129 31.58 38.85 0.78
N ALA A 130 30.82 38.12 1.61
CA ALA A 130 31.29 37.73 2.94
C ALA A 130 31.81 36.28 2.96
N GLU A 131 33.13 36.11 3.10
CA GLU A 131 33.78 34.81 3.30
C GLU A 131 33.31 34.20 4.63
N GLY A 132 32.61 33.05 4.57
CA GLY A 132 32.14 32.29 5.74
C GLY A 132 30.75 31.66 5.56
N PHE A 133 29.81 32.38 4.96
CA PHE A 133 28.39 31.96 4.89
C PHE A 133 28.12 30.79 3.93
N ALA A 134 28.91 30.66 2.85
CA ALA A 134 28.82 29.51 1.94
C ALA A 134 29.35 28.21 2.58
N THR A 135 30.19 28.32 3.60
CA THR A 135 30.84 27.19 4.29
C THR A 135 29.91 26.59 5.34
N GLU A 136 29.19 27.41 6.10
CA GLU A 136 28.22 26.97 7.13
C GLU A 136 27.11 26.07 6.56
N ARG A 137 26.61 26.35 5.35
CA ARG A 137 25.57 25.51 4.72
C ARG A 137 26.08 24.16 4.23
N LYS A 138 27.36 24.05 3.86
CA LYS A 138 28.00 22.77 3.48
C LYS A 138 28.21 21.85 4.68
N GLU A 139 28.38 22.42 5.88
CA GLU A 139 28.47 21.64 7.11
C GLU A 139 27.08 21.27 7.65
N ALA A 140 26.08 22.14 7.48
CA ALA A 140 24.70 21.85 7.89
C ALA A 140 23.98 20.86 6.96
N TRP A 141 24.28 20.86 5.66
CA TRP A 141 23.79 19.87 4.70
C TRP A 141 24.88 18.82 4.42
N SER A 142 24.88 17.74 5.20
CA SER A 142 25.59 16.51 4.87
C SER A 142 24.57 15.38 4.71
N PRO A 143 24.28 14.92 3.48
CA PRO A 143 23.39 13.78 3.29
C PRO A 143 24.10 12.51 3.80
N ALA A 144 23.43 11.76 4.68
CA ALA A 144 23.82 10.40 5.06
C ALA A 144 23.41 9.39 3.98
#